data_AF-A0A3N5N2U0-F1
#
_entry.id   AF-A0A3N5N2U0-F1
#
_cell.length_a   1.000
_cell.length_b   1.000
_cell.length_c   1.000
_cell.angle_alpha   90.00
_cell.angle_beta   90.00
_cell.angle_gamma   90.00
#
_symmetry.space_group_name_H-M   'P 1'
#
loop_
_entity.id
_entity.type
_entity.pdbx_description
1 polymer ?
#
loop_
_entity_poly.entity_id
_entity_poly.type
_entity_poly.pdbx_seq_one_letter_code
_entity_poly.pdbx_strand_id
1 'polypeptide(L)'
;MHSGWQFRVDSTPTPIEVDAMVAVLEGRHGIWAADVAEFFSTLHSLKGDAGRSWAWANVADRVRHRTELRQREPVARDCTP
;
A
#
# COMPACT_ATOMS: atom_id res chain seq x y z
N MET A 1 17.94 22.02 -27.05
CA MET A 1 16.57 22.19 -26.53
C MET A 1 15.88 20.84 -26.66
N HIS A 2 15.75 20.08 -25.56
CA HIS A 2 15.08 18.78 -25.59
C HIS A 2 13.59 18.99 -25.35
N SER A 3 12.83 18.95 -26.45
CA SER A 3 11.38 19.10 -26.47
C SER A 3 10.70 17.96 -25.67
N GLY A 4 10.21 18.29 -24.48
CA GLY A 4 8.78 18.41 -24.27
C GLY A 4 7.88 17.15 -24.35
N TRP A 5 8.39 15.94 -24.09
CA TRP A 5 7.54 14.75 -23.97
C TRP A 5 7.60 14.13 -22.59
N GLN A 6 7.25 14.90 -21.55
CA GLN A 6 6.79 14.30 -20.31
C GLN A 6 5.33 13.92 -20.51
N PHE A 7 5.08 12.78 -21.17
CA PHE A 7 3.84 12.05 -20.93
C PHE A 7 3.84 11.79 -19.42
N ARG A 8 3.10 12.59 -18.65
CA ARG A 8 2.62 12.17 -17.35
C ARG A 8 1.67 11.02 -17.63
N VAL A 9 2.24 9.84 -17.88
CA VAL A 9 1.52 8.58 -17.82
C VAL A 9 0.87 8.60 -16.45
N ASP A 10 -0.46 8.51 -16.44
CA ASP A 10 -1.21 8.33 -15.21
C ASP A 10 -0.61 7.11 -14.51
N SER A 11 0.24 7.39 -13.52
CA SER A 11 1.05 6.38 -12.82
C SER A 11 0.29 5.86 -11.61
N THR A 12 -1.02 6.12 -11.57
CA THR A 12 -1.91 5.68 -10.52
C THR A 12 -2.09 4.17 -10.66
N PRO A 13 -1.64 3.36 -9.70
CA PRO A 13 -1.79 1.93 -9.77
C PRO A 13 -3.28 1.56 -9.78
N THR A 14 -3.63 0.59 -10.61
CA THR A 14 -4.95 -0.02 -10.63
C THR A 14 -5.24 -0.73 -9.30
N PRO A 15 -6.51 -0.97 -8.94
CA PRO A 15 -6.85 -1.69 -7.71
C PRO A 15 -6.17 -3.06 -7.58
N ILE A 16 -5.99 -3.79 -8.69
CA ILE A 16 -5.33 -5.10 -8.72
C ILE A 16 -3.84 -4.95 -8.40
N GLU A 17 -3.17 -3.94 -8.94
CA GLU A 17 -1.76 -3.64 -8.64
C GLU A 17 -1.59 -3.26 -7.17
N VAL A 18 -2.50 -2.45 -6.62
CA VAL A 18 -2.51 -2.11 -5.20
C VAL A 18 -2.64 -3.38 -4.34
N ASP A 19 -3.56 -4.29 -4.67
CA ASP A 19 -3.73 -5.54 -3.92
C ASP A 19 -2.49 -6.44 -3.99
N ALA A 20 -1.82 -6.49 -5.14
CA ALA A 20 -0.54 -7.21 -5.29
C ALA A 20 0.58 -6.59 -4.44
N MET A 21 0.69 -5.26 -4.41
CA MET A 21 1.64 -4.54 -3.58
C MET A 21 1.40 -4.82 -2.09
N VAL A 22 0.14 -4.76 -1.65
CA VAL A 22 -0.27 -5.10 -0.28
C VAL A 22 0.17 -6.52 0.07
N ALA A 23 -0.13 -7.51 -0.78
CA ALA A 23 0.22 -8.91 -0.53
C ALA A 23 1.74 -9.13 -0.39
N VAL A 24 2.55 -8.47 -1.23
CA VAL A 24 4.01 -8.55 -1.15
C VAL A 24 4.53 -7.92 0.13
N LEU A 25 4.00 -6.75 0.51
CA LEU A 25 4.41 -6.08 1.74
C LEU A 25 4.03 -6.90 2.98
N GLU A 26 2.81 -7.42 3.04
CA GLU A 26 2.35 -8.27 4.14
C GLU A 26 3.22 -9.52 4.26
N GLY A 27 3.59 -10.17 3.14
CA GLY A 27 4.43 -11.36 3.16
C GLY A 27 5.88 -11.11 3.59
N ARG A 28 6.44 -9.93 3.28
CA ARG A 28 7.85 -9.61 3.57
C ARG A 28 8.06 -8.87 4.89
N HIS A 29 7.12 -8.03 5.27
CA HIS A 29 7.25 -7.10 6.40
C HIS A 29 6.26 -7.40 7.53
N GLY A 30 5.26 -8.27 7.31
CA GLY A 30 4.30 -8.66 8.33
C GLY A 30 3.62 -7.45 8.96
N ILE A 31 3.77 -7.30 10.28
CA ILE A 31 3.19 -6.18 11.04
C ILE A 31 3.65 -4.80 10.58
N TRP A 32 4.84 -4.70 9.95
CA TRP A 32 5.43 -3.44 9.51
C TRP A 32 4.99 -3.01 8.11
N ALA A 33 4.17 -3.81 7.43
CA ALA A 33 3.80 -3.58 6.04
C ALA A 33 3.14 -2.19 5.82
N ALA A 34 2.30 -1.73 6.75
CA ALA A 34 1.66 -0.43 6.67
C ALA A 34 2.68 0.72 6.83
N ASP A 35 3.56 0.61 7.81
CA ASP A 35 4.57 1.63 8.10
C ASP A 35 5.60 1.77 6.96
N VAL A 36 5.94 0.65 6.31
CA VAL A 36 6.81 0.65 5.12
C VAL A 36 6.13 1.36 3.94
N ALA A 37 4.83 1.13 3.71
CA ALA A 37 4.09 1.83 2.67
C ALA A 37 3.97 3.35 2.98
N GLU A 38 3.74 3.71 4.24
CA GLU A 38 3.69 5.11 4.69
C GLU A 38 5.04 5.82 4.56
N PHE A 39 6.14 5.12 4.82
CA PHE A 39 7.50 5.62 4.56
C PHE A 39 7.67 5.99 3.08
N PHE A 40 7.26 5.12 2.14
CA PHE A 40 7.35 5.42 0.71
C PHE A 40 6.46 6.58 0.30
N SER A 41 5.25 6.67 0.86
CA SER A 41 4.37 7.82 0.63
C SER A 41 5.04 9.13 1.04
N THR A 42 5.62 9.16 2.25
CA THR A 42 6.33 10.32 2.79
C THR A 42 7.55 10.68 1.94
N LEU A 43 8.35 9.68 1.56
CA LEU A 43 9.52 9.88 0.69
C LEU A 43 9.15 10.52 -0.64
N HIS A 44 8.07 10.08 -1.27
CA HIS A 44 7.60 10.63 -2.54
C HIS A 44 7.01 12.04 -2.37
N SER A 45 6.31 12.30 -1.27
CA SER A 45 5.82 13.64 -0.92
C SER A 45 6.98 14.64 -0.80
N LEU A 46 8.03 14.28 -0.05
CA LEU A 46 9.23 15.12 0.12
C LEU A 46 9.98 15.38 -1.19
N LYS A 47 9.86 14.47 -2.17
CA LYS A 47 10.45 14.62 -3.51
C LYS A 47 9.56 15.41 -4.49
N GLY A 48 8.38 15.86 -4.04
CA GLY A 48 7.40 16.55 -4.89
C GLY A 48 6.64 15.62 -5.85
N ASP A 49 6.69 14.31 -5.62
CA ASP A 49 5.98 13.31 -6.41
C ASP A 49 4.64 12.96 -5.75
N ALA A 50 3.68 13.87 -5.92
CA ALA A 50 2.35 13.75 -5.31
C ALA A 50 1.59 12.49 -5.77
N GLY A 51 1.77 12.07 -7.04
CA GLY A 51 1.09 10.90 -7.59
C GLY A 51 1.56 9.60 -6.92
N ARG A 52 2.88 9.40 -6.83
CA ARG A 52 3.41 8.22 -6.13
C ARG A 52 3.19 8.29 -4.64
N SER A 53 3.22 9.49 -4.05
CA SER A 53 2.88 9.67 -2.64
C SER A 53 1.45 9.17 -2.35
N TRP A 54 0.47 9.63 -3.13
CA TRP A 54 -0.92 9.22 -2.99
C TRP A 54 -1.11 7.71 -3.21
N ALA A 55 -0.45 7.14 -4.22
CA ALA A 55 -0.49 5.70 -4.50
C ALA A 55 -0.02 4.87 -3.29
N TRP A 56 1.10 5.24 -2.68
CA TRP A 56 1.63 4.56 -1.50
C TRP A 56 0.79 4.79 -0.24
N ALA A 57 0.15 5.96 -0.10
CA ALA A 57 -0.81 6.20 0.98
C ALA A 57 -2.01 5.24 0.90
N ASN A 58 -2.56 5.03 -0.31
CA ASN A 58 -3.66 4.08 -0.54
C ASN A 58 -3.24 2.64 -0.18
N VAL A 59 -2.02 2.22 -0.56
CA VAL A 59 -1.47 0.92 -0.15
C VAL A 59 -1.40 0.79 1.38
N ALA A 60 -0.91 1.82 2.08
CA ALA A 60 -0.81 1.80 3.54
C ALA A 60 -2.18 1.62 4.21
N ASP A 61 -3.19 2.37 3.77
CA ASP A 61 -4.55 2.27 4.28
C ASP A 61 -5.15 0.88 4.05
N ARG A 62 -4.86 0.29 2.89
CA ARG A 62 -5.37 -1.05 2.55
C ARG A 62 -4.71 -2.15 3.37
N VAL A 63 -3.41 -2.04 3.68
CA VAL A 63 -2.72 -2.92 4.63
C VAL A 63 -3.34 -2.82 6.02
N ARG A 64 -3.60 -1.59 6.51
CA ARG A 64 -4.22 -1.35 7.83
C ARG A 64 -5.60 -1.98 7.88
N HIS A 65 -6.43 -1.74 6.87
CA HIS A 65 -7.77 -2.32 6.79
C HIS A 65 -7.75 -3.85 6.81
N ARG A 66 -6.87 -4.51 6.03
CA ARG A 66 -6.73 -5.98 6.08
C ARG A 66 -6.23 -6.47 7.43
N THR A 67 -5.34 -5.73 8.07
CA THR A 67 -4.82 -6.06 9.41
C THR A 67 -5.92 -5.95 10.46
N GLU A 68 -6.74 -4.90 10.42
CA GLU A 68 -7.90 -4.73 11.28
C GLU A 68 -8.93 -5.85 11.07
N LEU A 69 -9.21 -6.24 9.82
CA LEU A 69 -10.11 -7.36 9.53
C LEU A 69 -9.59 -8.68 10.13
N ARG A 70 -8.29 -8.98 10.00
CA ARG A 70 -7.68 -10.16 10.63
C ARG A 70 -7.72 -10.13 12.15
N GLN A 71 -7.58 -8.94 12.75
CA GLN A 71 -7.68 -8.78 14.21
C GLN A 71 -9.12 -8.88 14.71
N ARG A 72 -10.09 -8.44 13.89
CA ARG A 72 -11.53 -8.49 14.20
C ARG A 72 -12.15 -9.85 13.98
N GLU A 73 -11.57 -10.70 13.14
CA GLU A 73 -12.00 -12.08 12.98
C GLU A 73 -11.70 -12.80 14.31
N PRO A 74 -12.73 -13.08 15.14
CA PRO A 74 -12.51 -13.83 16.35
C PRO A 74 -12.09 -15.21 15.88
N VAL A 75 -10.91 -15.62 16.33
CA VAL A 75 -10.47 -16.99 16.24
C VAL A 75 -11.58 -17.85 16.84
N ALA A 76 -12.44 -18.41 15.99
CA ALA A 76 -13.43 -19.43 16.33
C ALA A 76 -12.70 -20.76 16.60
N ARG A 77 -11.67 -20.71 17.45
CA ARG A 77 -11.07 -21.87 18.09
C ARG A 77 -11.68 -21.89 19.47
N ASP A 78 -12.69 -22.73 19.61
CA ASP A 78 -12.87 -23.63 20.75
C ASP A 78 -14.30 -24.17 20.74
N CYS A 79 -14.59 -25.05 19.78
CA CYS A 79 -15.54 -26.13 19.95
C CYS A 79 -14.90 -27.38 19.32
N THR A 80 -14.03 -28.06 20.07
CA THR A 80 -13.63 -29.46 19.82
C THR A 80 -14.75 -30.37 20.37
N PRO A 81 -14.90 -31.60 19.85
CA PRO A 81 -16.18 -32.32 19.69
C PRO A 81 -16.84 -32.78 21.00
#